data_AF-A0A392UTM6-F1
#
_entry.id   AF-A0A392UTM6-F1
#
_cell.length_a   1.000
_cell.length_b   1.000
_cell.length_c   1.000
_cell.angle_alpha   90.00
_cell.angle_beta   90.00
_cell.angle_gamma   90.00
#
_symmetry.space_group_name_H-M   'P 1'
#
loop_
_entity.id
_entity.type
_entity.pdbx_description
1 polymer ?
#
loop_
_entity_poly.entity_id
_entity_poly.type
_entity_poly.pdbx_seq_one_letter_code
_entity_poly.pdbx_strand_id
1 'polypeptide(L)' 'TWLEPDPISRCFTDGNLVTGAAWPGHPEFIAQLMTLLGIQVSF' A
#
# COMPACT_ATOMS: atom_id res chain seq x y z
N THR A 1 13.99 -7.49 5.05
CA THR A 1 13.58 -8.91 5.15
C THR A 1 12.42 -9.13 4.18
N TRP A 2 12.31 -10.29 3.54
CA TRP A 2 11.15 -10.58 2.68
C TRP A 2 9.86 -10.66 3.51
N LEU A 3 8.78 -10.08 3.01
CA LEU A 3 7.44 -10.16 3.60
C LEU A 3 6.50 -10.78 2.58
N GLU A 4 5.90 -11.92 2.93
CA GLU A 4 4.91 -12.58 2.09
C GLU A 4 3.66 -11.71 1.98
N PRO A 5 3.16 -11.41 0.77
CA PRO A 5 1.89 -10.73 0.57
C PRO A 5 0.74 -11.73 0.77
N ASP A 6 0.53 -12.16 2.01
CA ASP A 6 -0.60 -13.01 2.41
C ASP A 6 -1.52 -12.21 3.36
N PRO A 7 -2.77 -11.91 2.95
CA PRO A 7 -3.38 -12.20 1.64
C PRO A 7 -2.77 -11.39 0.48
N ILE A 8 -2.95 -11.82 -0.78
CA ILE A 8 -2.36 -11.19 -1.98
C ILE A 8 -2.72 -9.70 -2.19
N SER A 9 -3.74 -9.21 -1.48
CA SER A 9 -4.12 -7.81 -1.46
C SER A 9 -3.21 -6.94 -0.58
N ARG A 10 -2.34 -7.55 0.23
CA ARG A 10 -1.51 -6.85 1.21
C ARG A 10 -0.42 -6.03 0.53
N CYS A 11 -0.25 -4.79 1.00
CA CYS A 11 0.80 -3.88 0.54
C CYS A 11 1.72 -3.47 1.68
N PHE A 12 2.97 -3.13 1.37
CA PHE A 12 3.96 -2.71 2.36
C PHE A 12 4.62 -1.40 1.95
N THR A 13 4.84 -0.54 2.95
CA THR A 13 5.61 0.70 2.82
C THR A 13 6.94 0.54 3.56
N ASP A 14 8.05 0.74 2.85
CA ASP A 14 9.41 0.80 3.41
C ASP A 14 10.02 2.17 3.10
N GLY A 15 10.05 3.05 4.10
CA GLY A 15 10.41 4.45 3.92
C GLY A 15 9.47 5.15 2.94
N ASN A 16 9.99 5.51 1.76
CA ASN A 16 9.23 6.18 0.69
C ASN A 16 8.78 5.23 -0.44
N LEU A 17 9.04 3.92 -0.30
CA LEU A 17 8.69 2.92 -1.30
C LEU A 17 7.45 2.15 -0.86
N VAL A 18 6.38 2.25 -1.65
CA VAL A 18 5.18 1.41 -1.49
C VAL A 18 5.27 0.26 -2.49
N THR A 19 4.97 -0.97 -2.04
CA THR A 19 4.96 -2.18 -2.87
C THR A 19 3.65 -2.94 -2.71
N GLY A 20 3.14 -3.48 -3.81
CA GLY A 20 1.95 -4.33 -3.83
C GLY A 20 2.19 -5.52 -4.77
N ALA A 21 1.65 -6.69 -4.42
CA ALA A 21 1.95 -7.92 -5.14
C ALA A 21 1.13 -8.10 -6.42
N ALA A 22 -0.15 -7.70 -6.41
CA ALA A 22 -1.04 -7.81 -7.56
C ALA A 22 -2.21 -6.80 -7.47
N TRP A 23 -3.02 -6.77 -8.53
CA TRP A 23 -4.19 -5.90 -8.66
C TRP A 23 -5.23 -5.98 -7.52
N PRO A 24 -5.41 -7.09 -6.78
CA PRO A 24 -6.30 -7.09 -5.61
C PRO A 24 -5.85 -6.13 -4.50
N GLY A 25 -4.57 -5.74 -4.48
CA GLY A 25 -4.01 -4.82 -3.49
C GLY A 25 -4.11 -3.34 -3.86
N HIS A 26 -4.68 -2.98 -5.02
CA HIS A 26 -4.80 -1.58 -5.43
C HIS A 26 -5.43 -0.64 -4.38
N PRO A 27 -6.50 -1.04 -3.65
CA PRO A 27 -7.08 -0.17 -2.62
C PRO A 27 -6.07 0.19 -1.52
N GLU A 28 -5.33 -0.80 -1.01
CA GLU A 28 -4.34 -0.60 0.04
C GLU A 28 -3.10 0.13 -0.48
N PHE A 29 -2.64 -0.21 -1.69
CA PHE A 29 -1.52 0.45 -2.34
C PHE A 29 -1.76 1.96 -2.49
N ILE A 30 -2.94 2.34 -3.00
CA ILE A 30 -3.30 3.75 -3.20
C ILE A 30 -3.44 4.45 -1.85
N ALA A 31 -4.06 3.81 -0.84
CA ALA A 31 -4.18 4.39 0.49
C ALA A 31 -2.82 4.63 1.17
N GLN A 32 -1.88 3.69 1.05
CA GLN A 32 -0.51 3.85 1.57
C GLN A 32 0.25 4.97 0.82
N LEU A 33 0.11 5.06 -0.51
CA LEU A 33 0.71 6.14 -1.29
C LEU A 33 0.11 7.52 -0.93
N MET A 34 -1.21 7.61 -0.76
CA MET A 34 -1.89 8.82 -0.32
C MET A 34 -1.37 9.30 1.04
N THR A 35 -1.08 8.35 1.95
CA THR A 35 -0.48 8.66 3.25
C THR A 35 0.91 9.31 3.08
N LEU A 36 1.76 8.77 2.20
CA LEU A 36 3.09 9.36 1.92
C LEU A 36 3.01 10.76 1.29
N LEU A 37 1.96 11.01 0.49
CA LEU A 37 1.72 12.30 -0.15
C LEU A 37 0.94 13.29 0.73
N GLY A 38 0.51 12.88 1.94
CA GLY A 38 -0.30 13.71 2.83
C GLY A 38 -1.72 13.98 2.30
N ILE A 39 -2.26 13.11 1.46
CA ILE A 39 -3.61 13.22 0.88
C ILE A 39 -4.61 12.56 1.83
N GLN A 40 -5.67 13.29 2.20
CA GLN A 40 -6.74 12.80 3.06
C GLN A 40 -8.11 13.09 2.45
N VAL A 41 -9.05 12.14 2.60
CA VAL A 41 -10.46 12.29 2.23
C VAL A 41 -11.28 12.42 3.51
N SER A 42 -12.14 13.44 3.60
CA SER A 42 -13.05 13.70 4.72
C SER A 42 -14.49 13.71 4.20
N PHE A 43 -15.44 13.19 5.00
CA PHE A 43 -16.87 13.10 4.66
C PHE A 43 -17.71 13.99 5.57
#